data_AF-W7RVZ7-F1
#
_entry.id   AF-W7RVZ7-F1
#
_cell.length_a   1.000
_cell.length_b   1.000
_cell.length_c   1.000
_cell.angle_alpha   90.00
_cell.angle_beta   90.00
_cell.angle_gamma   90.00
#
_symmetry.space_group_name_H-M   'P 1'
#
loop_
_entity.id
_entity.type
_entity.pdbx_description
1 polymer ?
#
loop_
_entity_poly.entity_id
_entity_poly.type
_entity_poly.pdbx_seq_one_letter_code
_entity_poly.pdbx_strand_id
1 'polypeptide(L)'
;MVILKDYSNDPNCEVEIILKLVNDSSVKFSINFRSGDNFPRLHKEITCLKDDFIKLLDDIKHLDSSHLSMLEPHDPGLCIYHIPHYGKYYYPQYGFLQIPDNERIESETRYKLIFVLDANDKNNLGPRECGPAFCIIVKREQINEFVQSLKSELSSF
;
A
#
# COMPACT_ATOMS: atom_id res chain seq x y z
N MET A 1 -17.20 2.38 -1.46
CA MET A 1 -16.26 2.77 -2.53
C MET A 1 -15.05 3.43 -1.88
N VAL A 2 -13.89 2.80 -1.97
CA VAL A 2 -12.71 3.19 -1.19
C VAL A 2 -11.51 3.33 -2.10
N ILE A 3 -10.94 4.54 -2.16
CA ILE A 3 -9.81 4.89 -3.02
C ILE A 3 -8.70 5.42 -2.15
N LEU A 4 -7.50 4.87 -2.32
CA LEU A 4 -6.27 5.35 -1.71
C LEU A 4 -5.50 6.16 -2.77
N LYS A 5 -5.21 7.42 -2.47
CA LYS A 5 -4.56 8.36 -3.39
C LYS A 5 -3.19 8.79 -2.88
N ASP A 6 -2.28 9.05 -3.81
CA ASP A 6 -0.96 9.56 -3.50
C ASP A 6 -1.05 10.83 -2.65
N TYR A 7 -0.20 10.93 -1.64
CA TYR A 7 -0.16 12.06 -0.73
C TYR A 7 0.68 13.17 -1.35
N SER A 8 0.03 13.95 -2.21
CA SER A 8 0.58 15.15 -2.81
C SER A 8 -0.54 16.12 -3.17
N ASN A 9 -0.18 17.38 -3.44
CA ASN A 9 -1.14 18.39 -3.90
C ASN A 9 -1.64 18.10 -5.34
N ASP A 10 -0.96 17.20 -6.05
CA ASP A 10 -1.28 16.78 -7.42
C ASP A 10 -1.02 15.26 -7.56
N PRO A 11 -1.95 14.42 -7.05
CA PRO A 11 -1.75 12.98 -6.95
C PRO A 11 -1.68 12.32 -8.32
N ASN A 12 -0.55 11.66 -8.59
CA ASN A 12 -0.31 10.99 -9.87
C ASN A 12 -0.59 9.48 -9.85
N CYS A 13 -0.97 8.92 -8.70
CA CYS A 13 -1.25 7.49 -8.54
C CYS A 13 -2.44 7.29 -7.60
N GLU A 14 -3.27 6.29 -7.88
CA GLU A 14 -4.31 5.82 -6.97
C GLU A 14 -4.57 4.32 -7.08
N VAL A 15 -5.03 3.76 -5.96
CA VAL A 15 -5.42 2.36 -5.82
C VAL A 15 -6.86 2.32 -5.33
N GLU A 16 -7.68 1.51 -5.98
CA GLU A 16 -9.08 1.34 -5.63
C GLU A 16 -9.38 -0.14 -5.46
N ILE A 17 -10.07 -0.49 -4.38
CA ILE A 17 -10.62 -1.82 -4.14
C ILE A 17 -12.15 -1.72 -4.18
N ILE A 18 -12.78 -2.58 -4.98
CA ILE A 18 -14.23 -2.66 -5.12
C ILE A 18 -14.68 -4.07 -4.77
N LEU A 19 -15.46 -4.22 -3.71
CA LEU A 19 -16.07 -5.50 -3.37
C LEU A 19 -17.16 -5.83 -4.39
N LYS A 20 -17.17 -7.07 -4.89
CA LYS A 20 -18.11 -7.55 -5.92
C LYS A 20 -19.10 -8.56 -5.37
N LEU A 21 -18.61 -9.49 -4.55
CA LEU A 21 -19.42 -10.51 -3.90
C LEU A 21 -18.77 -10.85 -2.57
N VAL A 22 -19.59 -10.92 -1.53
CA VAL A 22 -19.18 -11.36 -0.20
C VAL A 22 -20.14 -12.46 0.20
N ASN A 23 -19.61 -13.57 0.70
CA ASN A 23 -20.40 -14.59 1.38
C ASN A 23 -19.72 -14.94 2.71
N ASP A 24 -20.20 -15.98 3.37
CA ASP A 24 -19.71 -16.34 4.71
C ASP A 24 -18.22 -16.71 4.72
N SER A 25 -17.70 -17.32 3.64
CA SER A 25 -16.34 -17.87 3.60
C SER A 25 -15.38 -17.16 2.64
N SER A 26 -15.88 -16.37 1.70
CA SER A 26 -15.08 -15.83 0.60
C SER A 26 -15.48 -14.40 0.22
N VAL A 27 -14.49 -13.68 -0.30
CA VAL A 27 -14.63 -12.32 -0.82
C VAL A 27 -14.11 -12.31 -2.25
N LYS A 28 -14.94 -11.82 -3.16
CA LYS A 28 -14.55 -11.46 -4.53
C LYS A 28 -14.49 -9.94 -4.63
N PHE A 29 -13.37 -9.42 -5.09
CA PHE A 29 -13.15 -7.99 -5.26
C PHE A 29 -12.30 -7.70 -6.50
N SER A 30 -12.37 -6.46 -6.98
CA SER A 30 -11.47 -5.97 -8.03
C SER A 30 -10.53 -4.92 -7.46
N ILE A 31 -9.25 -5.00 -7.81
CA ILE A 31 -8.27 -3.93 -7.58
C ILE A 31 -8.03 -3.17 -8.88
N ASN A 32 -8.12 -1.84 -8.83
CA ASN A 32 -7.73 -0.95 -9.92
C ASN A 32 -6.52 -0.11 -9.50
N PHE A 33 -5.46 -0.17 -10.30
CA PHE A 33 -4.32 0.74 -10.23
C PHE A 33 -4.39 1.74 -11.37
N ARG A 34 -4.28 3.02 -11.05
CA ARG A 34 -4.24 4.12 -12.02
C ARG A 34 -3.03 4.99 -11.72
N SER A 35 -2.26 5.35 -12.74
CA SER A 35 -1.07 6.18 -12.61
C SER A 35 -0.91 7.07 -13.85
N GLY A 36 -0.54 8.34 -13.66
CA GLY A 36 -0.21 9.32 -14.70
C GLY A 36 -1.26 9.55 -15.81
N ASP A 37 -0.99 10.51 -16.68
CA ASP A 37 -1.89 10.84 -17.80
C ASP A 37 -1.78 9.87 -18.98
N ASN A 38 -0.78 8.97 -18.95
CA ASN A 38 -0.43 8.08 -20.06
C ASN A 38 -0.28 6.59 -19.65
N PHE A 39 -0.54 6.17 -18.41
CA PHE A 39 -0.31 4.77 -18.01
C PHE A 39 -1.58 3.92 -17.94
N PRO A 40 -1.47 2.62 -18.28
CA PRO A 40 -2.59 1.70 -18.33
C PRO A 40 -3.24 1.51 -16.97
N ARG A 41 -4.57 1.52 -16.93
CA ARG A 41 -5.35 0.99 -15.82
C ARG A 41 -5.04 -0.49 -15.70
N LEU A 42 -4.36 -0.89 -14.63
CA LEU A 42 -4.21 -2.29 -14.30
C LEU A 42 -5.36 -2.71 -13.39
N HIS A 43 -6.09 -3.71 -13.85
CA HIS A 43 -7.27 -4.25 -13.21
C HIS A 43 -7.08 -5.75 -13.02
N LYS A 44 -7.35 -6.23 -11.81
CA LYS A 44 -7.39 -7.67 -11.51
C LYS A 44 -8.59 -7.94 -10.61
N GLU A 45 -9.33 -8.99 -10.94
CA GLU A 45 -10.30 -9.58 -10.03
C GLU A 45 -9.61 -10.65 -9.19
N ILE A 46 -9.88 -10.63 -7.90
CA ILE A 46 -9.30 -11.55 -6.91
C ILE A 46 -10.44 -12.17 -6.11
N THR A 47 -10.31 -13.46 -5.87
CA THR A 47 -11.16 -14.20 -4.95
C THR A 47 -10.26 -14.80 -3.89
N CYS A 48 -10.57 -14.57 -2.61
CA CYS A 48 -9.85 -15.15 -1.49
C CYS A 48 -10.81 -15.53 -0.37
N LEU A 49 -10.30 -16.23 0.65
CA LEU A 49 -11.04 -16.46 1.87
C LEU A 49 -11.30 -15.15 2.60
N LYS A 50 -12.47 -15.04 3.21
CA LYS A 50 -12.87 -13.84 3.96
C LYS A 50 -11.91 -13.54 5.10
N ASP A 51 -11.47 -14.56 5.81
CA ASP A 51 -10.52 -14.43 6.92
C ASP A 51 -9.15 -13.91 6.44
N ASP A 52 -8.66 -14.40 5.29
CA ASP A 52 -7.40 -13.93 4.70
C ASP A 52 -7.52 -12.46 4.27
N PHE A 53 -8.67 -12.07 3.71
CA PHE A 53 -8.92 -10.67 3.34
C PHE A 53 -8.94 -9.76 4.58
N ILE A 54 -9.61 -10.16 5.65
CA ILE A 54 -9.66 -9.38 6.90
C ILE A 54 -8.26 -9.28 7.51
N LYS A 55 -7.51 -10.38 7.53
CA LYS A 55 -6.13 -10.41 8.01
C LYS A 55 -5.25 -9.45 7.22
N LEU A 56 -5.33 -9.46 5.89
CA LEU A 56 -4.61 -8.51 5.03
C LEU A 56 -4.93 -7.06 5.43
N LEU A 57 -6.20 -6.72 5.66
CA LEU A 57 -6.60 -5.38 6.08
C LEU A 57 -6.04 -5.00 7.47
N ASP A 58 -5.97 -5.95 8.40
CA ASP A 58 -5.37 -5.73 9.71
C ASP A 58 -3.85 -5.60 9.63
N ASP A 59 -3.18 -6.40 8.82
CA ASP A 59 -1.73 -6.36 8.62
C ASP A 59 -1.30 -5.01 8.03
N ILE A 60 -2.09 -4.46 7.08
CA ILE A 60 -1.89 -3.10 6.53
C ILE A 60 -1.96 -2.02 7.63
N LYS A 61 -2.74 -2.24 8.69
CA LYS A 61 -2.90 -1.26 9.78
C LYS A 61 -1.77 -1.32 10.81
N HIS A 62 -1.23 -2.51 11.06
CA HIS A 62 -0.23 -2.79 12.10
C HIS A 62 1.22 -2.51 11.69
N LEU A 63 1.42 -1.74 10.62
CA LEU A 63 2.75 -1.32 10.17
C LEU A 63 3.51 -0.63 11.29
N ASP A 64 4.64 -1.21 11.67
CA ASP A 64 5.50 -0.64 12.68
C ASP A 64 6.17 0.62 12.10
N SER A 65 6.10 1.73 12.83
CA SER A 65 6.80 2.97 12.47
C SER A 65 8.26 2.97 12.94
N SER A 66 8.69 1.95 13.68
CA SER A 66 10.03 1.85 14.25
C SER A 66 10.99 1.00 13.43
N HIS A 67 10.47 0.12 12.56
CA HIS A 67 11.27 -0.77 11.73
C HIS A 67 10.80 -0.80 10.29
N LEU A 68 11.74 -0.99 9.38
CA LEU A 68 11.48 -1.21 7.95
C LEU A 68 10.77 -2.57 7.82
N SER A 69 9.44 -2.59 7.94
CA SER A 69 8.62 -3.81 7.86
C SER A 69 8.57 -4.29 6.42
N MET A 70 9.59 -5.01 5.98
CA MET A 70 9.55 -5.73 4.71
C MET A 70 8.69 -6.98 4.88
N LEU A 71 7.47 -6.97 4.34
CA LEU A 71 6.78 -8.21 3.98
C LEU A 71 7.65 -8.89 2.92
N GLU A 72 7.98 -10.17 3.12
CA GLU A 72 9.13 -10.84 2.50
C GLU A 72 9.27 -10.60 0.97
N PRO A 73 10.49 -10.35 0.47
CA PRO A 73 10.76 -9.92 -0.91
C PRO A 73 10.51 -11.01 -1.97
N HIS A 74 10.26 -12.24 -1.54
CA HIS A 74 10.16 -13.40 -2.40
C HIS A 74 8.73 -13.68 -2.89
N ASP A 75 7.72 -13.03 -2.29
CA ASP A 75 6.33 -13.21 -2.69
C ASP A 75 5.78 -11.96 -3.41
N PRO A 76 5.15 -12.10 -4.58
CA PRO A 76 4.39 -10.99 -5.17
C PRO A 76 3.31 -10.54 -4.22
N GLY A 77 3.19 -9.22 -4.04
CA GLY A 77 2.21 -8.69 -3.12
C GLY A 77 2.39 -7.22 -2.83
N LEU A 78 2.07 -6.85 -1.60
CA LEU A 78 2.12 -5.49 -1.10
C LEU A 78 3.30 -5.36 -0.13
N CYS A 79 4.33 -4.62 -0.53
CA CYS A 79 5.41 -4.21 0.36
C CYS A 79 5.09 -2.82 0.90
N ILE A 80 5.35 -2.58 2.18
CA ILE A 80 5.05 -1.29 2.82
C ILE A 80 6.29 -0.76 3.52
N TYR A 81 6.67 0.47 3.18
CA TYR A 81 7.86 1.12 3.73
C TYR A 81 7.47 2.39 4.45
N HIS A 82 7.90 2.55 5.70
CA HIS A 82 7.86 3.85 6.37
C HIS A 82 8.86 4.81 5.70
N ILE A 83 8.41 6.02 5.37
CA ILE A 83 9.25 7.11 4.86
C ILE A 83 9.42 8.11 6.00
N PRO A 84 10.53 8.06 6.75
CA PRO A 84 10.77 9.00 7.83
C PRO A 84 10.86 10.44 7.32
N HIS A 85 10.01 11.33 7.82
CA HIS A 85 10.03 12.76 7.49
C HIS A 85 10.23 13.63 8.73
N TYR A 86 11.46 14.11 8.93
CA TYR A 86 11.85 14.93 10.07
C TYR A 86 12.07 16.39 9.64
N GLY A 87 11.00 17.19 9.67
CA GLY A 87 11.09 18.61 9.30
C GLY A 87 11.52 18.83 7.84
N LYS A 88 12.74 19.33 7.61
CA LYS A 88 13.33 19.53 6.27
C LYS A 88 14.35 18.44 5.89
N TYR A 89 14.58 17.45 6.74
CA TYR A 89 15.66 16.48 6.61
C TYR A 89 15.12 15.10 6.20
N TYR A 90 15.83 14.47 5.25
CA TYR A 90 15.64 13.07 4.89
C TYR A 90 16.69 12.25 5.65
N TYR A 91 16.26 11.17 6.32
CA TYR A 91 17.11 10.38 7.21
C TYR A 91 18.36 9.81 6.52
N PRO A 92 19.58 10.29 6.81
CA PRO A 92 20.80 9.61 6.40
C PRO A 92 21.24 8.73 7.57
N GLN A 93 21.33 7.41 7.36
CA GLN A 93 21.73 6.48 8.43
C GLN A 93 23.10 6.80 9.04
N TYR A 94 24.01 7.47 8.31
CA TYR A 94 25.31 7.95 8.82
C TYR A 94 25.79 9.19 8.05
N GLY A 95 26.33 10.20 8.76
CA GLY A 95 26.95 11.39 8.16
C GLY A 95 26.95 12.62 9.09
N PHE A 96 27.73 13.63 8.75
CA PHE A 96 27.84 14.93 9.45
C PHE A 96 26.57 15.81 9.36
N LEU A 97 25.49 15.30 8.75
CA LEU A 97 24.17 15.92 8.63
C LEU A 97 23.13 15.15 9.48
N GLN A 98 23.50 14.66 10.66
CA GLN A 98 22.56 14.04 11.58
C GLN A 98 21.53 15.06 12.07
N ILE A 99 20.27 14.63 12.12
CA ILE A 99 19.16 15.42 12.64
C ILE A 99 19.36 15.60 14.16
N PRO A 100 19.34 16.85 14.67
CA PRO A 100 19.39 17.13 16.11
C PRO A 100 18.33 16.35 16.89
N ASP A 101 18.64 15.88 18.11
CA ASP A 101 17.73 15.00 18.88
C ASP A 101 16.32 15.60 19.08
N ASN A 102 16.24 16.91 19.25
CA ASN A 102 14.98 17.67 19.39
C ASN A 102 14.17 17.77 18.09
N GLU A 103 14.76 17.43 16.94
CA GLU A 103 14.15 17.45 15.61
C GLU A 103 13.88 16.03 15.07
N ARG A 104 14.18 14.98 15.87
CA ARG A 104 13.89 13.57 15.55
C ARG A 104 12.44 13.15 15.84
N ILE A 105 11.56 14.12 16.09
CA ILE A 105 10.12 13.88 16.16
C ILE A 105 9.59 13.99 14.75
N GLU A 106 9.07 12.89 14.22
CA GLU A 106 8.48 12.88 12.89
C GLU A 106 7.26 13.80 12.88
N SER A 107 7.25 14.78 11.98
CA SER A 107 6.13 15.73 11.89
C SER A 107 4.87 15.06 11.32
N GLU A 108 5.08 14.05 10.47
CA GLU A 108 4.01 13.35 9.75
C GLU A 108 4.52 11.97 9.26
N THR A 109 3.93 10.90 9.76
CA THR A 109 4.31 9.52 9.40
C THR A 109 3.75 9.15 8.04
N ARG A 110 4.66 8.97 7.07
CA ARG A 110 4.33 8.60 5.69
C ARG A 110 4.75 7.18 5.39
N TYR A 111 4.04 6.54 4.48
CA TYR A 111 4.32 5.19 4.02
C TYR A 111 4.37 5.15 2.50
N LYS A 112 5.29 4.39 1.95
CA LYS A 112 5.36 3.99 0.55
C LYS A 112 4.76 2.59 0.43
N LEU A 113 3.59 2.48 -0.20
CA LEU A 113 3.02 1.19 -0.55
C LEU A 113 3.51 0.82 -1.94
N ILE A 114 4.13 -0.35 -2.06
CA ILE A 114 4.67 -0.90 -3.30
C ILE A 114 3.91 -2.19 -3.62
N PHE A 115 3.14 -2.16 -4.69
CA PHE A 115 2.39 -3.30 -5.20
C PHE A 115 3.21 -3.95 -6.31
N VAL A 116 3.85 -5.08 -6.01
CA VAL A 116 4.61 -5.85 -6.99
C VAL A 116 3.61 -6.60 -7.87
N LEU A 117 3.69 -6.37 -9.18
CA LEU A 117 2.79 -6.99 -10.14
C LEU A 117 3.35 -8.34 -10.56
N ASP A 118 2.52 -9.36 -10.47
CA ASP A 118 2.79 -10.62 -11.17
C ASP A 118 2.51 -10.43 -12.68
N ALA A 119 3.56 -10.45 -13.49
CA ALA A 119 3.50 -10.33 -14.94
C ALA A 119 3.49 -11.69 -15.66
N ASN A 120 3.39 -12.81 -14.92
CA ASN A 120 3.47 -14.16 -15.47
C ASN A 120 2.43 -14.38 -16.57
N ASP A 121 1.18 -13.94 -16.31
CA ASP A 121 0.05 -14.05 -17.24
C ASP A 121 0.28 -13.31 -18.58
N LYS A 122 1.16 -12.30 -18.63
CA LYS A 122 1.42 -11.51 -19.84
C LYS A 122 2.70 -11.89 -20.56
N ASN A 123 3.76 -12.18 -19.80
CA ASN A 123 5.12 -12.25 -20.35
C ASN A 123 5.86 -13.56 -19.97
N ASN A 124 5.21 -14.51 -19.29
CA ASN A 124 5.84 -15.70 -18.68
C ASN A 124 7.00 -15.37 -17.74
N LEU A 125 7.01 -14.14 -17.21
CA LEU A 125 7.94 -13.70 -16.19
C LEU A 125 7.18 -13.77 -14.87
N GLY A 126 7.46 -14.82 -14.11
CA GLY A 126 6.97 -14.98 -12.75
C GLY A 126 7.27 -13.76 -11.87
N PRO A 127 6.64 -13.68 -10.69
CA PRO A 127 6.87 -12.61 -9.75
C PRO A 127 8.36 -12.58 -9.34
N ARG A 128 8.98 -11.42 -9.47
CA ARG A 128 10.38 -11.21 -9.07
C ARG A 128 10.47 -9.93 -8.24
N GLU A 129 11.42 -9.92 -7.31
CA GLU A 129 11.78 -8.74 -6.51
C GLU A 129 12.09 -7.48 -7.37
N CYS A 130 12.53 -7.67 -8.62
CA CYS A 130 12.79 -6.61 -9.59
C CYS A 130 11.66 -6.45 -10.64
N GLY A 131 10.48 -7.01 -10.39
CA GLY A 131 9.33 -6.91 -11.28
C GLY A 131 8.73 -5.50 -11.33
N PRO A 132 7.87 -5.21 -12.33
CA PRO A 132 7.15 -3.94 -12.37
C PRO A 132 6.28 -3.80 -11.11
N ALA A 133 6.33 -2.62 -10.48
CA ALA A 133 5.57 -2.34 -9.28
C ALA A 133 4.87 -1.00 -9.37
N PHE A 134 3.68 -0.90 -8.78
CA PHE A 134 3.04 0.38 -8.52
C PHE A 134 3.43 0.89 -7.16
N CYS A 135 3.70 2.18 -7.10
CA CYS A 135 4.06 2.85 -5.87
C CYS A 135 3.10 3.99 -5.59
N ILE A 136 2.68 4.10 -4.34
CA ILE A 136 1.88 5.21 -3.82
C ILE A 136 2.42 5.62 -2.46
N ILE A 137 2.56 6.93 -2.23
CA ILE A 137 2.95 7.47 -0.92
C ILE A 137 1.68 7.90 -0.22
N VAL A 138 1.48 7.52 1.05
CA VAL A 138 0.25 7.77 1.80
C VAL A 138 0.57 8.10 3.25
N LYS A 139 -0.32 8.81 3.93
CA LYS A 139 -0.25 8.96 5.39
C LYS A 139 -0.85 7.77 6.11
N ARG A 140 -0.51 7.65 7.40
CA ARG A 140 -1.16 6.68 8.30
C ARG A 140 -2.67 6.85 8.36
N GLU A 141 -3.16 8.08 8.39
CA GLU A 141 -4.59 8.39 8.47
C GLU A 141 -5.32 7.89 7.22
N GLN A 142 -4.73 8.08 6.03
CA GLN A 142 -5.28 7.58 4.78
C GLN A 142 -5.35 6.05 4.74
N ILE A 143 -4.32 5.35 5.25
CA ILE A 143 -4.34 3.89 5.39
C ILE A 143 -5.46 3.45 6.33
N ASN A 144 -5.59 4.11 7.49
CA ASN A 144 -6.62 3.79 8.48
C ASN A 144 -8.03 3.99 7.90
N GLU A 145 -8.29 5.12 7.27
CA GLU A 145 -9.57 5.43 6.62
C GLU A 145 -9.90 4.42 5.51
N PHE A 146 -8.90 4.07 4.70
CA PHE A 146 -9.04 3.07 3.64
C PHE A 146 -9.43 1.70 4.20
N VAL A 147 -8.67 1.20 5.18
CA VAL A 147 -8.94 -0.09 5.84
C VAL A 147 -10.31 -0.11 6.51
N GLN A 148 -10.65 0.93 7.28
CA GLN A 148 -11.92 0.97 8.00
C GLN A 148 -13.11 1.04 7.03
N SER A 149 -12.98 1.79 5.95
CA SER A 149 -14.02 1.87 4.93
C SER A 149 -14.25 0.52 4.25
N LEU A 150 -13.18 -0.23 3.94
CA LEU A 150 -13.30 -1.58 3.38
C LEU A 150 -13.92 -2.58 4.36
N LYS A 151 -13.57 -2.51 5.64
CA LYS A 151 -14.19 -3.34 6.69
C LYS A 151 -15.67 -3.01 6.89
N SER A 152 -16.02 -1.74 6.87
CA SER A 152 -17.42 -1.30 6.95
C SER A 152 -18.22 -1.76 5.74
N GLU A 153 -17.64 -1.67 4.54
CA GLU A 153 -18.27 -2.15 3.30
C GLU A 153 -18.47 -3.66 3.37
N LEU A 154 -17.44 -4.43 3.77
CA LEU A 154 -17.52 -5.89 3.96
C LEU A 154 -18.61 -6.32 4.95
N SER A 155 -18.85 -5.52 5.99
CA SER A 155 -19.89 -5.80 7.00
C SER A 155 -21.30 -5.42 6.55
N SER A 156 -21.42 -4.63 5.47
CA SER A 156 -22.69 -4.12 4.93
C SER A 156 -23.19 -4.91 3.71
N PHE A 157 -22.36 -5.80 3.17
CA PHE A 157 -22.71 -6.78 2.13
C PHE A 157 -23.42 -7.99 2.74
#